data_AF-A0A8C6K4C0-F1
#
_entry.id   AF-A0A8C6K4C0-F1
#
_cell.length_a   1.000
_cell.length_b   1.000
_cell.length_c   1.000
_cell.angle_alpha   90.00
_cell.angle_beta   90.00
_cell.angle_gamma   90.00
#
_symmetry.space_group_name_H-M   'P 1'
#
loop_
_entity.id
_entity.type
_entity.pdbx_description
1 polymer ?
#
loop_
_entity_poly.entity_id
_entity_poly.type
_entity_poly.pdbx_seq_one_letter_code
_entity_poly.pdbx_strand_id
1 'polypeptide(L)'
;MADGGQGAWSEQAVDHFLRSQRIEARDAALVRWFHAANSKARARAAATSDVHMIEADVVLRGGRGGNGDPIMAHPPETDSDNTLQEWLKEIVNTDKGIKLDFKSLEAVCPSLELLEHVKHRLRRPIWINADILPGPNGSSSVVDAKGFLGTVTSFFPNVTLSLGWTTGWHPDKHHEGYDWVMVKEMAQICCTLPQPVTFAVRAALVRQSVSELCWLIQQSDRYSLTIWTGKEDVYSVEDLLYIRENFDKSRVYYDILEPQNSEFRKAIVAQ
;
A
#
# COMPACT_ATOMS: atom_id res chain seq x y z
N MET A 1 -9.70 -6.23 -35.24
CA MET A 1 -10.16 -6.54 -33.88
C MET A 1 -8.92 -6.73 -33.02
N ALA A 2 -8.64 -5.74 -32.17
CA ALA A 2 -7.52 -5.75 -31.24
C ALA A 2 -8.03 -5.10 -29.94
N ASP A 3 -8.75 -5.86 -29.14
CA ASP A 3 -9.08 -5.49 -27.77
C ASP A 3 -7.93 -6.01 -26.87
N GLY A 4 -6.79 -5.31 -26.96
CA GLY A 4 -5.58 -5.61 -26.20
C GLY A 4 -5.71 -4.98 -24.83
N GLY A 5 -6.11 -5.79 -23.84
CA GLY A 5 -6.41 -5.36 -22.48
C GLY A 5 -5.40 -4.38 -21.88
N GLN A 6 -5.81 -3.12 -21.72
CA GLN A 6 -5.31 -2.23 -20.68
C GLN A 6 -5.86 -2.78 -19.35
N GLY A 7 -5.14 -3.76 -18.82
CA GLY A 7 -5.61 -4.69 -17.80
C GLY A 7 -5.60 -4.08 -16.39
N ALA A 8 -6.49 -4.61 -15.54
CA ALA A 8 -6.80 -4.17 -14.17
C ALA A 8 -5.64 -3.88 -13.19
N TRP A 9 -4.38 -4.13 -13.57
CA TRP A 9 -3.19 -3.92 -12.74
C TRP A 9 -2.65 -2.49 -12.84
N SER A 10 -2.81 -1.85 -14.01
CA SER A 10 -2.41 -0.46 -14.25
C SER A 10 -3.55 0.55 -14.02
N GLU A 11 -4.77 0.06 -13.83
CA GLU A 11 -5.93 0.86 -13.51
C GLU A 11 -5.88 1.32 -12.05
N GLN A 12 -6.23 2.58 -11.78
CA GLN A 12 -6.35 3.07 -10.41
C GLN A 12 -7.44 2.28 -9.67
N ALA A 13 -7.17 1.87 -8.43
CA ALA A 13 -8.10 1.03 -7.68
C ALA A 13 -9.50 1.68 -7.54
N VAL A 14 -9.57 3.00 -7.35
CA VAL A 14 -10.83 3.74 -7.31
C VAL A 14 -11.65 3.57 -8.60
N ASP A 15 -11.01 3.64 -9.77
CA ASP A 15 -11.67 3.50 -11.06
C ASP A 15 -12.14 2.07 -11.31
N HIS A 16 -11.33 1.09 -10.92
CA HIS A 16 -11.70 -0.32 -10.95
C HIS A 16 -12.97 -0.59 -10.13
N PHE A 17 -12.96 -0.16 -8.86
CA PHE A 17 -14.07 -0.43 -7.95
C PHE A 17 -15.33 0.36 -8.33
N LEU A 18 -15.18 1.56 -8.88
CA LEU A 18 -16.30 2.33 -9.42
C LEU A 18 -16.92 1.64 -10.64
N ARG A 19 -16.11 1.23 -11.63
CA ARG A 19 -16.60 0.54 -12.84
C ARG A 19 -17.29 -0.78 -12.49
N SER A 20 -16.79 -1.49 -11.48
CA SER A 20 -17.40 -2.73 -10.97
C SER A 20 -18.59 -2.51 -10.04
N GLN A 21 -19.05 -1.26 -9.85
CA GLN A 21 -20.17 -0.88 -8.99
C GLN A 21 -20.01 -1.31 -7.51
N ARG A 22 -18.76 -1.39 -7.05
CA ARG A 22 -18.42 -1.73 -5.66
C ARG A 22 -18.30 -0.50 -4.76
N ILE A 23 -18.11 0.68 -5.36
CA ILE A 23 -18.21 1.98 -4.71
C ILE A 23 -19.13 2.88 -5.53
N GLU A 24 -19.80 3.81 -4.86
CA GLU A 24 -20.86 4.66 -5.41
C GLU A 24 -20.35 5.95 -6.08
N ALA A 25 -19.12 6.36 -5.79
CA ALA A 25 -18.51 7.57 -6.31
C ALA A 25 -17.01 7.38 -6.57
N ARG A 26 -16.43 8.24 -7.42
CA ARG A 26 -14.99 8.27 -7.70
C ARG A 26 -14.22 8.90 -6.54
N ASP A 27 -14.22 8.22 -5.40
CA ASP A 27 -13.63 8.66 -4.14
C ASP A 27 -12.83 7.51 -3.52
N ALA A 28 -11.53 7.71 -3.37
CA ALA A 28 -10.62 6.68 -2.89
C ALA A 28 -10.81 6.36 -1.40
N ALA A 29 -11.48 7.22 -0.63
CA ALA A 29 -11.87 6.94 0.75
C ALA A 29 -12.96 5.85 0.86
N LEU A 30 -13.72 5.60 -0.21
CA LEU A 30 -14.71 4.52 -0.28
C LEU A 30 -14.07 3.15 -0.50
N VAL A 31 -12.81 3.11 -0.95
CA VAL A 31 -12.05 1.86 -1.06
C VAL A 31 -11.66 1.40 0.34
N ARG A 32 -12.48 0.50 0.91
CA ARG A 32 -12.26 -0.17 2.20
C ARG A 32 -11.13 -1.20 2.17
N TRP A 33 -10.33 -1.21 3.24
CA TRP A 33 -9.14 -2.03 3.42
C TRP A 33 -9.30 -3.06 4.54
N PHE A 34 -8.68 -4.23 4.38
CA PHE A 34 -8.37 -5.14 5.47
C PHE A 34 -6.87 -5.14 5.68
N HIS A 35 -6.44 -4.55 6.80
CA HIS A 35 -5.04 -4.36 7.15
C HIS A 35 -4.41 -5.63 7.73
N ALA A 36 -3.15 -5.90 7.38
CA ALA A 36 -2.28 -6.93 7.91
C ALA A 36 -2.90 -8.33 7.93
N ALA A 37 -3.33 -8.87 6.78
CA ALA A 37 -3.92 -10.21 6.66
C ALA A 37 -2.89 -11.36 6.79
N ASN A 38 -2.08 -11.31 7.85
CA ASN A 38 -0.81 -12.03 7.94
C ASN A 38 -0.89 -13.47 8.48
N SER A 39 -2.08 -14.07 8.55
CA SER A 39 -2.25 -15.46 9.02
C SER A 39 -3.36 -16.16 8.25
N LYS A 40 -3.45 -17.48 8.33
CA LYS A 40 -4.53 -18.23 7.65
C LYS A 40 -5.91 -17.77 8.12
N ALA A 41 -6.07 -17.55 9.43
CA ALA A 41 -7.31 -17.06 10.02
C ALA A 41 -7.66 -15.66 9.49
N ARG A 42 -6.69 -14.74 9.43
CA ARG A 42 -6.91 -13.38 8.93
C ARG A 42 -7.17 -13.35 7.42
N ALA A 43 -6.47 -14.16 6.64
CA ALA A 43 -6.72 -14.29 5.20
C ALA A 43 -8.15 -14.77 4.91
N ARG A 44 -8.66 -15.76 5.65
CA ARG A 44 -10.07 -16.21 5.54
C ARG A 44 -11.05 -15.12 5.92
N ALA A 45 -10.81 -14.42 7.03
CA ALA A 45 -11.64 -13.30 7.47
C ALA A 45 -11.66 -12.17 6.41
N ALA A 46 -10.50 -11.86 5.82
CA ALA A 46 -10.38 -10.89 4.75
C ALA A 46 -11.12 -11.33 3.49
N ALA A 47 -11.04 -12.62 3.14
CA ALA A 47 -11.71 -13.20 1.97
C ALA A 47 -13.24 -13.13 2.05
N THR A 48 -13.82 -13.24 3.25
CA THR A 48 -15.29 -13.20 3.45
C THR A 48 -15.83 -11.84 3.87
N SER A 49 -14.97 -10.85 4.15
CA SER A 49 -15.40 -9.51 4.55
C SER A 49 -15.97 -8.71 3.37
N ASP A 50 -16.48 -7.52 3.64
CA ASP A 50 -17.02 -6.60 2.64
C ASP A 50 -15.99 -5.58 2.11
N VAL A 51 -14.73 -5.71 2.51
CA VAL A 51 -13.62 -4.84 2.04
C VAL A 51 -13.32 -5.05 0.55
N HIS A 52 -12.68 -4.05 -0.04
CA HIS A 52 -12.28 -4.04 -1.45
C HIS A 52 -10.82 -4.45 -1.63
N MET A 53 -9.92 -3.99 -0.76
CA MET A 53 -8.49 -4.26 -0.79
C MET A 53 -8.06 -5.06 0.44
N ILE A 54 -7.14 -6.00 0.25
CA ILE A 54 -6.47 -6.72 1.34
C ILE A 54 -5.00 -6.36 1.30
N GLU A 55 -4.48 -5.87 2.42
CA GLU A 55 -3.06 -5.65 2.64
C GLU A 55 -2.49 -6.83 3.45
N ALA A 56 -1.29 -7.28 3.09
CA ALA A 56 -0.56 -8.27 3.86
C ALA A 56 0.96 -8.08 3.73
N ASP A 57 1.65 -8.29 4.84
CA ASP A 57 3.09 -8.13 4.96
C ASP A 57 3.82 -9.41 4.54
N VAL A 58 4.93 -9.26 3.81
CA VAL A 58 5.71 -10.37 3.25
C VAL A 58 7.15 -10.29 3.72
N VAL A 59 7.63 -11.39 4.29
CA VAL A 59 9.04 -11.64 4.61
C VAL A 59 9.48 -12.99 4.03
N LEU A 60 10.78 -13.20 3.91
CA LEU A 60 11.35 -14.50 3.56
C LEU A 60 11.61 -15.29 4.85
N ARG A 61 11.02 -16.48 4.97
CA ARG A 61 11.27 -17.36 6.11
C ARG A 61 12.76 -17.66 6.23
N GLY A 62 13.32 -17.49 7.43
CA GLY A 62 14.76 -17.69 7.69
C GLY A 62 15.65 -16.50 7.30
N GLY A 63 15.09 -15.43 6.71
CA GLY A 63 15.80 -14.16 6.49
C GLY A 63 16.87 -14.20 5.40
N ARG A 64 17.83 -13.25 5.48
CA ARG A 64 18.88 -13.03 4.48
C ARG A 64 19.78 -14.26 4.33
N GLY A 65 19.90 -14.76 3.10
CA GLY A 65 20.70 -15.96 2.79
C GLY A 65 19.98 -17.28 3.09
N GLY A 66 18.74 -17.23 3.58
CA GLY A 66 17.87 -18.40 3.66
C GLY A 66 17.25 -18.74 2.30
N ASN A 67 17.01 -20.03 2.06
CA ASN A 67 16.22 -20.54 0.92
C ASN A 67 14.79 -20.88 1.37
N GLY A 68 14.23 -20.12 2.31
CA GLY A 68 12.89 -20.36 2.83
C GLY A 68 11.80 -19.79 1.92
N ASP A 69 10.55 -20.15 2.21
CA ASP A 69 9.40 -19.64 1.46
C ASP A 69 9.09 -18.17 1.84
N PRO A 70 8.53 -17.38 0.92
CA PRO A 70 7.86 -16.15 1.28
C PRO A 70 6.63 -16.45 2.15
N ILE A 71 6.50 -15.73 3.26
CA ILE A 71 5.48 -15.95 4.27
C ILE A 71 4.82 -14.63 4.65
N MET A 72 3.59 -14.75 5.15
CA MET A 72 2.78 -13.62 5.57
C MET A 72 3.17 -13.21 6.99
N ALA A 73 4.06 -12.25 7.17
CA ALA A 73 4.48 -11.78 8.49
C ALA A 73 4.99 -10.35 8.46
N HIS A 74 4.82 -9.64 9.57
CA HIS A 74 5.38 -8.31 9.82
C HIS A 74 6.44 -8.44 10.91
N PRO A 75 7.63 -7.82 10.83
CA PRO A 75 8.60 -7.83 11.93
C PRO A 75 8.00 -7.30 13.26
N PRO A 76 8.41 -7.83 14.42
CA PRO A 76 9.53 -8.76 14.65
C PRO A 76 9.24 -10.22 14.33
N GLU A 77 8.03 -10.58 13.92
CA GLU A 77 7.69 -11.93 13.51
C GLU A 77 8.49 -12.34 12.26
N THR A 78 9.17 -13.49 12.36
CA THR A 78 10.01 -14.06 11.28
C THR A 78 9.49 -15.39 10.75
N ASP A 79 8.32 -15.83 11.27
CA ASP A 79 7.60 -17.01 10.82
C ASP A 79 6.08 -16.76 10.85
N SER A 80 5.32 -17.59 10.13
CA SER A 80 3.87 -17.51 10.01
C SER A 80 3.26 -18.86 9.68
N ASP A 81 2.00 -19.07 10.10
CA ASP A 81 1.21 -20.24 9.73
C ASP A 81 0.76 -20.23 8.26
N ASN A 82 1.03 -19.13 7.55
CA ASN A 82 0.57 -18.88 6.18
C ASN A 82 1.72 -18.50 5.26
N THR A 83 2.04 -19.38 4.31
CA THR A 83 2.93 -19.02 3.20
C THR A 83 2.22 -18.08 2.22
N LEU A 84 2.97 -17.29 1.44
CA LEU A 84 2.38 -16.47 0.37
C LEU A 84 1.62 -17.34 -0.64
N GLN A 85 2.12 -18.55 -0.94
CA GLN A 85 1.44 -19.45 -1.87
C GLN A 85 0.06 -19.89 -1.34
N GLU A 86 -0.05 -20.23 -0.06
CA GLU A 86 -1.32 -20.58 0.58
C GLU A 86 -2.26 -19.37 0.66
N TRP A 87 -1.73 -18.20 1.03
CA TRP A 87 -2.48 -16.96 1.06
C TRP A 87 -3.04 -16.59 -0.32
N LEU A 88 -2.24 -16.69 -1.39
CA LEU A 88 -2.69 -16.45 -2.76
C LEU A 88 -3.79 -17.44 -3.16
N LYS A 89 -3.69 -18.72 -2.78
CA LYS A 89 -4.75 -19.72 -3.06
C LYS A 89 -6.09 -19.37 -2.39
N GLU A 90 -6.06 -18.80 -1.19
CA GLU A 90 -7.26 -18.32 -0.50
C GLU A 90 -7.85 -17.10 -1.23
N ILE A 91 -7.03 -16.08 -1.51
CA ILE A 91 -7.50 -14.79 -2.02
C ILE A 91 -7.81 -14.81 -3.52
N VAL A 92 -7.15 -15.65 -4.32
CA VAL A 92 -7.31 -15.69 -5.80
C VAL A 92 -8.74 -15.97 -6.27
N ASN A 93 -9.58 -16.58 -5.42
CA ASN A 93 -10.98 -16.88 -5.73
C ASN A 93 -11.96 -15.75 -5.34
N THR A 94 -11.48 -14.66 -4.74
CA THR A 94 -12.29 -13.51 -4.35
C THR A 94 -12.30 -12.43 -5.44
N ASP A 95 -13.01 -11.33 -5.19
CA ASP A 95 -13.06 -10.14 -6.05
C ASP A 95 -12.20 -8.98 -5.53
N LYS A 96 -11.37 -9.23 -4.51
CA LYS A 96 -10.63 -8.21 -3.75
C LYS A 96 -9.31 -7.83 -4.40
N GLY A 97 -8.98 -6.55 -4.48
CA GLY A 97 -7.62 -6.17 -4.83
C GLY A 97 -6.64 -6.56 -3.70
N ILE A 98 -5.36 -6.63 -4.02
CA ILE A 98 -4.32 -7.03 -3.05
C ILE A 98 -3.20 -5.99 -3.01
N LYS A 99 -2.64 -5.78 -1.83
CA LYS A 99 -1.42 -5.00 -1.58
C LYS A 99 -0.44 -5.90 -0.82
N LEU A 100 0.69 -6.24 -1.44
CA LEU A 100 1.74 -7.04 -0.80
C LEU A 100 2.83 -6.10 -0.29
N ASP A 101 3.00 -6.02 1.03
CA ASP A 101 3.96 -5.15 1.69
C ASP A 101 5.26 -5.88 2.05
N PHE A 102 6.29 -5.66 1.24
CA PHE A 102 7.58 -6.32 1.41
C PHE A 102 8.41 -5.67 2.51
N LYS A 103 8.72 -6.46 3.54
CA LYS A 103 9.60 -6.05 4.65
C LYS A 103 11.05 -6.53 4.47
N SER A 104 11.35 -7.20 3.36
CA SER A 104 12.72 -7.55 2.98
C SER A 104 12.87 -7.71 1.46
N LEU A 105 14.03 -7.31 0.92
CA LEU A 105 14.31 -7.40 -0.52
C LEU A 105 14.37 -8.87 -0.98
N GLU A 106 14.88 -9.75 -0.12
CA GLU A 106 15.08 -11.17 -0.40
C GLU A 106 13.75 -11.91 -0.64
N ALA A 107 12.64 -11.39 -0.11
CA ALA A 107 11.31 -11.94 -0.33
C ALA A 107 10.72 -11.56 -1.70
N VAL A 108 11.22 -10.51 -2.36
CA VAL A 108 10.58 -9.90 -3.54
C VAL A 108 10.56 -10.88 -4.71
N CYS A 109 11.73 -11.32 -5.19
CA CYS A 109 11.82 -12.20 -6.35
C CYS A 109 10.98 -13.50 -6.20
N PRO A 110 11.17 -14.33 -5.14
CA PRO A 110 10.37 -15.55 -4.99
C PRO A 110 8.87 -15.28 -4.84
N SER A 111 8.48 -14.13 -4.29
CA SER A 111 7.06 -13.75 -4.21
C SER A 111 6.46 -13.37 -5.55
N LEU A 112 7.20 -12.64 -6.38
CA LEU A 112 6.76 -12.25 -7.72
C LEU A 112 6.67 -13.46 -8.65
N GLU A 113 7.56 -14.45 -8.50
CA GLU A 113 7.45 -15.74 -9.18
C GLU A 113 6.12 -16.43 -8.83
N LEU A 114 5.77 -16.54 -7.55
CA LEU A 114 4.48 -17.11 -7.12
C LEU A 114 3.28 -16.32 -7.65
N LEU A 115 3.38 -14.98 -7.66
CA LEU A 115 2.32 -14.10 -8.17
C LEU A 115 2.11 -14.26 -9.69
N GLU A 116 3.18 -14.44 -10.48
CA GLU A 116 3.10 -14.62 -11.94
C GLU A 116 2.29 -15.88 -12.29
N HIS A 117 2.42 -16.96 -11.51
CA HIS A 117 1.65 -18.19 -11.71
C HIS A 117 0.13 -18.01 -11.59
N VAL A 118 -0.32 -17.05 -10.76
CA VAL A 118 -1.75 -16.79 -10.52
C VAL A 118 -2.26 -15.53 -11.22
N LYS A 119 -1.39 -14.76 -11.88
CA LYS A 119 -1.69 -13.47 -12.53
C LYS A 119 -2.93 -13.48 -13.40
N HIS A 120 -3.11 -14.50 -14.23
CA HIS A 120 -4.24 -14.64 -15.16
C HIS A 120 -5.61 -14.68 -14.45
N ARG A 121 -5.63 -15.03 -13.16
CA ARG A 121 -6.82 -15.09 -12.31
C ARG A 121 -7.07 -13.81 -11.53
N LEU A 122 -6.12 -12.88 -11.54
CA LEU A 122 -6.17 -11.64 -10.78
C LEU A 122 -6.48 -10.47 -11.70
N ARG A 123 -7.69 -10.40 -12.27
CA ARG A 123 -8.14 -9.25 -13.09
C ARG A 123 -8.67 -8.12 -12.20
N ARG A 124 -7.86 -7.67 -11.26
CA ARG A 124 -8.19 -6.68 -10.21
C ARG A 124 -6.93 -5.92 -9.77
N PRO A 125 -7.05 -4.83 -8.99
CA PRO A 125 -5.92 -4.04 -8.55
C PRO A 125 -4.91 -4.89 -7.75
N ILE A 126 -3.64 -4.80 -8.14
CA ILE A 126 -2.51 -5.40 -7.42
C ILE A 126 -1.49 -4.33 -7.15
N TRP A 127 -1.14 -4.17 -5.89
CA TRP A 127 -0.19 -3.18 -5.42
C TRP A 127 1.01 -3.89 -4.80
N ILE A 128 2.21 -3.49 -5.20
CA ILE A 128 3.46 -3.99 -4.62
C ILE A 128 4.05 -2.87 -3.77
N ASN A 129 4.14 -3.09 -2.47
CA ASN A 129 4.56 -2.09 -1.49
C ASN A 129 5.94 -2.37 -0.93
N ALA A 130 6.72 -1.31 -0.69
CA ALA A 130 7.90 -1.35 0.16
C ALA A 130 8.25 0.05 0.68
N ASP A 131 8.83 0.10 1.87
CA ASP A 131 9.50 1.30 2.39
C ASP A 131 10.93 1.37 1.85
N ILE A 132 11.13 2.21 0.84
CA ILE A 132 12.39 2.28 0.07
C ILE A 132 13.30 3.45 0.46
N LEU A 133 12.79 4.38 1.27
CA LEU A 133 13.52 5.56 1.74
C LEU A 133 13.39 5.73 3.26
N PRO A 134 14.35 6.37 3.94
CA PRO A 134 14.17 6.80 5.33
C PRO A 134 13.23 8.01 5.40
N GLY A 135 12.26 7.94 6.29
CA GLY A 135 11.28 8.99 6.52
C GLY A 135 11.44 9.67 7.87
N PRO A 136 10.43 10.42 8.32
CA PRO A 136 10.52 11.12 9.58
C PRO A 136 10.76 10.16 10.74
N ASN A 137 11.77 10.48 11.56
CA ASN A 137 12.25 9.67 12.67
C ASN A 137 12.69 8.23 12.31
N GLY A 138 12.81 7.89 11.03
CA GLY A 138 13.33 6.61 10.54
C GLY A 138 14.85 6.64 10.48
N SER A 139 15.50 5.53 10.87
CA SER A 139 16.98 5.46 10.92
C SER A 139 17.62 4.86 9.66
N SER A 140 16.90 4.08 8.86
CA SER A 140 17.38 3.50 7.60
C SER A 140 16.23 2.96 6.76
N SER A 141 16.40 2.86 5.44
CA SER A 141 15.48 2.12 4.57
C SER A 141 15.64 0.61 4.79
N VAL A 142 14.51 -0.11 4.86
CA VAL A 142 14.49 -1.57 5.07
C VAL A 142 14.71 -2.31 3.75
N VAL A 143 14.29 -1.72 2.63
CA VAL A 143 14.38 -2.32 1.30
C VAL A 143 15.19 -1.41 0.37
N ASP A 144 16.18 -1.98 -0.34
CA ASP A 144 16.94 -1.25 -1.35
C ASP A 144 16.05 -0.83 -2.52
N ALA A 145 15.95 0.49 -2.76
CA ALA A 145 15.08 1.06 -3.77
C ALA A 145 15.37 0.52 -5.18
N LYS A 146 16.66 0.46 -5.57
CA LYS A 146 17.06 0.07 -6.92
C LYS A 146 16.76 -1.41 -7.19
N GLY A 147 17.11 -2.29 -6.25
CA GLY A 147 16.87 -3.73 -6.32
C GLY A 147 15.37 -4.04 -6.35
N PHE A 148 14.59 -3.39 -5.48
CA PHE A 148 13.14 -3.56 -5.44
C PHE A 148 12.49 -3.13 -6.75
N LEU A 149 12.70 -1.88 -7.18
CA LEU A 149 12.07 -1.32 -8.38
C LEU A 149 12.50 -2.06 -9.65
N GLY A 150 13.78 -2.43 -9.75
CA GLY A 150 14.29 -3.22 -10.88
C GLY A 150 13.61 -4.59 -10.97
N THR A 151 13.48 -5.28 -9.84
CA THR A 151 12.83 -6.60 -9.78
C THR A 151 11.34 -6.50 -10.13
N VAL A 152 10.60 -5.60 -9.48
CA VAL A 152 9.16 -5.43 -9.71
C VAL A 152 8.86 -5.02 -11.14
N THR A 153 9.62 -4.07 -11.69
CA THR A 153 9.43 -3.59 -13.07
C THR A 153 9.71 -4.69 -14.09
N SER A 154 10.67 -5.58 -13.82
CA SER A 154 10.99 -6.72 -14.70
C SER A 154 9.86 -7.74 -14.76
N PHE A 155 9.17 -8.03 -13.65
CA PHE A 155 8.06 -8.98 -13.63
C PHE A 155 6.74 -8.34 -14.08
N PHE A 156 6.46 -7.13 -13.57
CA PHE A 156 5.17 -6.48 -13.70
C PHE A 156 5.32 -4.98 -14.03
N PRO A 157 5.63 -4.64 -15.29
CA PRO A 157 5.86 -3.24 -15.71
C PRO A 157 4.61 -2.35 -15.62
N ASN A 158 3.44 -2.93 -15.36
CA ASN A 158 2.14 -2.25 -15.32
C ASN A 158 1.48 -2.32 -13.93
N VAL A 159 2.16 -2.85 -12.90
CA VAL A 159 1.58 -2.94 -11.55
C VAL A 159 1.54 -1.58 -10.87
N THR A 160 0.64 -1.38 -9.92
CA THR A 160 0.71 -0.20 -9.06
C THR A 160 1.82 -0.39 -8.02
N LEU A 161 2.72 0.58 -7.92
CA LEU A 161 3.73 0.63 -6.88
C LEU A 161 3.18 1.41 -5.69
N SER A 162 3.37 0.89 -4.48
CA SER A 162 3.04 1.59 -3.24
C SER A 162 4.34 1.86 -2.48
N LEU A 163 4.91 3.04 -2.66
CA LEU A 163 6.25 3.36 -2.19
C LEU A 163 6.17 4.20 -0.92
N GLY A 164 6.82 3.72 0.13
CA GLY A 164 6.79 4.36 1.44
C GLY A 164 8.15 4.80 1.92
N TRP A 165 8.13 5.35 3.13
CA TRP A 165 9.32 5.63 3.90
C TRP A 165 9.27 4.88 5.22
N THR A 166 10.42 4.44 5.71
CA THR A 166 10.50 3.93 7.08
C THR A 166 10.29 5.08 8.05
N THR A 167 9.35 4.95 8.97
CA THR A 167 8.99 6.02 9.91
C THR A 167 9.12 5.57 11.35
N GLY A 168 9.60 6.47 12.20
CA GLY A 168 9.55 6.32 13.65
C GLY A 168 8.38 7.09 14.23
N TRP A 169 7.69 6.50 15.19
CA TRP A 169 6.71 7.22 16.02
C TRP A 169 6.91 6.80 17.47
N HIS A 170 6.99 7.79 18.36
CA HIS A 170 7.05 7.61 19.81
C HIS A 170 6.25 8.72 20.49
N PRO A 171 5.34 8.40 21.45
CA PRO A 171 4.39 9.36 22.03
C PRO A 171 5.07 10.57 22.69
N ASP A 172 6.27 10.36 23.24
CA ASP A 172 7.03 11.41 23.93
C ASP A 172 7.96 12.25 23.03
N LYS A 173 7.88 12.11 21.70
CA LYS A 173 8.74 12.84 20.76
C LYS A 173 7.93 13.84 19.93
N HIS A 174 8.59 14.91 19.50
CA HIS A 174 8.05 15.74 18.44
C HIS A 174 8.03 14.93 17.14
N HIS A 175 6.87 14.89 16.52
CA HIS A 175 6.66 14.16 15.27
C HIS A 175 6.80 15.14 14.11
N GLU A 176 8.02 15.25 13.58
CA GLU A 176 8.23 15.91 12.30
C GLU A 176 7.51 15.13 11.20
N GLY A 177 6.93 15.87 10.25
CA GLY A 177 6.36 15.29 9.05
C GLY A 177 7.43 15.03 7.98
N TYR A 178 7.01 14.51 6.84
CA TYR A 178 7.79 14.45 5.61
C TYR A 178 8.23 15.85 5.16
N ASP A 179 9.55 16.04 4.99
CA ASP A 179 10.12 17.32 4.57
C ASP A 179 10.36 17.39 3.04
N TRP A 180 10.82 18.55 2.58
CA TRP A 180 11.15 18.79 1.18
C TRP A 180 12.24 17.88 0.62
N VAL A 181 13.21 17.46 1.43
CA VAL A 181 14.29 16.58 0.99
C VAL A 181 13.72 15.20 0.71
N MET A 182 12.92 14.68 1.66
CA MET A 182 12.28 13.36 1.56
C MET A 182 11.37 13.25 0.34
N VAL A 183 10.49 14.24 0.10
CA VAL A 183 9.56 14.17 -1.04
C VAL A 183 10.26 14.40 -2.38
N LYS A 184 11.31 15.23 -2.44
CA LYS A 184 12.08 15.44 -3.68
C LYS A 184 12.89 14.21 -4.06
N GLU A 185 13.46 13.51 -3.09
CA GLU A 185 14.17 12.25 -3.32
C GLU A 185 13.22 11.18 -3.88
N MET A 186 12.04 11.01 -3.27
CA MET A 186 11.00 10.11 -3.77
C MET A 186 10.56 10.49 -5.20
N ALA A 187 10.36 11.78 -5.48
CA ALA A 187 10.00 12.27 -6.81
C ALA A 187 11.07 11.94 -7.87
N GLN A 188 12.36 12.07 -7.53
CA GLN A 188 13.49 11.76 -8.42
C GLN A 188 13.54 10.27 -8.77
N ILE A 189 13.24 9.39 -7.82
CA ILE A 189 13.14 7.95 -8.08
C ILE A 189 11.95 7.67 -9.02
N CYS A 190 10.79 8.23 -8.71
CA CYS A 190 9.53 7.87 -9.36
C CYS A 190 9.37 8.47 -10.77
N CYS A 191 10.02 9.59 -11.08
CA CYS A 191 9.84 10.26 -12.37
C CYS A 191 10.26 9.41 -13.58
N THR A 192 11.09 8.38 -13.36
CA THR A 192 11.55 7.45 -14.39
C THR A 192 10.64 6.22 -14.56
N LEU A 193 9.72 5.99 -13.63
CA LEU A 193 8.85 4.81 -13.60
C LEU A 193 7.61 5.04 -14.47
N PRO A 194 7.20 4.09 -15.33
CA PRO A 194 5.94 4.17 -16.08
C PRO A 194 4.70 3.78 -15.25
N GLN A 195 4.87 3.02 -14.15
CA GLN A 195 3.78 2.50 -13.32
C GLN A 195 2.96 3.58 -12.60
N PRO A 196 1.67 3.37 -12.27
CA PRO A 196 1.00 4.14 -11.22
C PRO A 196 1.77 4.02 -9.90
N VAL A 197 1.88 5.13 -9.15
CA VAL A 197 2.58 5.15 -7.87
C VAL A 197 1.70 5.77 -6.80
N THR A 198 1.45 5.04 -5.72
CA THR A 198 0.86 5.60 -4.50
C THR A 198 1.94 5.75 -3.44
N PHE A 199 1.98 6.88 -2.75
CA PHE A 199 2.94 7.12 -1.68
C PHE A 199 2.34 6.73 -0.33
N ALA A 200 2.93 5.73 0.32
CA ALA A 200 2.48 5.26 1.63
C ALA A 200 2.95 6.23 2.73
N VAL A 201 2.02 7.00 3.27
CA VAL A 201 2.28 8.03 4.29
C VAL A 201 1.53 7.70 5.58
N ARG A 202 2.17 7.96 6.72
CA ARG A 202 1.62 7.61 8.04
C ARG A 202 0.65 8.68 8.52
N ALA A 203 -0.53 8.28 8.99
CA ALA A 203 -1.61 9.16 9.45
C ALA A 203 -1.14 10.15 10.52
N ALA A 204 -0.30 9.72 11.46
CA ALA A 204 0.22 10.57 12.54
C ALA A 204 1.20 11.68 12.08
N LEU A 205 1.69 11.63 10.84
CA LEU A 205 2.74 12.53 10.33
C LEU A 205 2.30 13.38 9.13
N VAL A 206 1.12 13.10 8.57
CA VAL A 206 0.68 13.68 7.30
C VAL A 206 0.25 15.14 7.44
N ARG A 207 -0.27 15.53 8.61
CA ARG A 207 -0.83 16.86 8.86
C ARG A 207 0.20 17.98 8.68
N GLN A 208 1.44 17.71 9.08
CA GLN A 208 2.54 18.66 9.05
C GLN A 208 3.14 18.82 7.64
N SER A 209 2.82 17.91 6.71
CA SER A 209 3.50 17.77 5.41
C SER A 209 2.60 18.00 4.20
N VAL A 210 1.47 18.66 4.40
CA VAL A 210 0.50 18.86 3.32
C VAL A 210 1.12 19.59 2.12
N SER A 211 1.94 20.61 2.35
CA SER A 211 2.58 21.36 1.26
C SER A 211 3.53 20.48 0.43
N GLU A 212 4.37 19.71 1.12
CA GLU A 212 5.38 18.81 0.55
C GLU A 212 4.71 17.68 -0.23
N LEU A 213 3.69 17.06 0.36
CA LEU A 213 2.96 15.94 -0.24
C LEU A 213 2.07 16.40 -1.40
N CYS A 214 1.44 17.58 -1.31
CA CYS A 214 0.73 18.20 -2.43
C CYS A 214 1.66 18.41 -3.62
N TRP A 215 2.84 18.97 -3.39
CA TRP A 215 3.83 19.15 -4.45
C TRP A 215 4.24 17.81 -5.07
N LEU A 216 4.48 16.78 -4.25
CA LEU A 216 4.87 15.45 -4.72
C LEU A 216 3.83 14.84 -5.66
N ILE A 217 2.55 14.83 -5.26
CA ILE A 217 1.51 14.24 -6.11
C ILE A 217 1.23 15.07 -7.36
N GLN A 218 1.53 16.37 -7.37
CA GLN A 218 1.37 17.21 -8.55
C GLN A 218 2.42 16.93 -9.64
N GLN A 219 3.48 16.18 -9.34
CA GLN A 219 4.51 15.84 -10.34
C GLN A 219 4.01 14.90 -11.44
N SER A 220 2.93 14.13 -11.20
CA SER A 220 2.29 13.29 -12.23
C SER A 220 0.85 12.95 -11.84
N ASP A 221 -0.03 12.86 -12.83
CA ASP A 221 -1.39 12.34 -12.72
C ASP A 221 -1.47 10.86 -12.27
N ARG A 222 -0.39 10.10 -12.48
CA ARG A 222 -0.23 8.70 -12.02
C ARG A 222 -0.02 8.57 -10.52
N TYR A 223 0.22 9.68 -9.82
CA TYR A 223 0.57 9.65 -8.41
C TYR A 223 -0.65 9.71 -7.49
N SER A 224 -0.60 9.04 -6.35
CA SER A 224 -1.63 9.11 -5.31
C SER A 224 -1.00 9.00 -3.92
N LEU A 225 -1.81 9.14 -2.87
CA LEU A 225 -1.39 8.87 -1.49
C LEU A 225 -2.15 7.66 -0.94
N THR A 226 -1.50 6.89 -0.09
CA THR A 226 -2.14 5.91 0.79
C THR A 226 -1.78 6.24 2.22
N ILE A 227 -2.76 6.75 2.95
CA ILE A 227 -2.63 7.03 4.37
C ILE A 227 -2.78 5.71 5.12
N TRP A 228 -1.78 5.34 5.90
CA TRP A 228 -1.78 4.14 6.74
C TRP A 228 -1.54 4.48 8.21
N THR A 229 -1.88 3.58 9.12
CA THR A 229 -1.64 3.77 10.56
C THR A 229 -1.04 2.54 11.23
N GLY A 230 -0.13 2.77 12.16
CA GLY A 230 0.30 1.77 13.15
C GLY A 230 -0.72 1.65 14.29
N LYS A 231 -0.60 0.58 15.08
CA LYS A 231 -1.48 0.32 16.24
C LYS A 231 -1.37 1.36 17.34
N GLU A 232 -0.17 1.92 17.53
CA GLU A 232 0.12 2.88 18.60
C GLU A 232 -0.01 4.33 18.15
N ASP A 233 -0.37 4.57 16.89
CA ASP A 233 -0.42 5.91 16.32
C ASP A 233 -1.56 6.73 16.95
N VAL A 234 -1.22 7.96 17.32
CA VAL A 234 -2.20 8.95 17.76
C VAL A 234 -2.35 10.00 16.67
N TYR A 235 -3.57 10.14 16.16
CA TYR A 235 -3.98 11.11 15.15
C TYR A 235 -5.48 11.38 15.28
N SER A 236 -5.92 12.53 14.78
CA SER A 236 -7.33 12.95 14.87
C SER A 236 -8.10 12.71 13.57
N VAL A 237 -9.43 12.62 13.65
CA VAL A 237 -10.28 12.59 12.45
C VAL A 237 -10.19 13.92 11.71
N GLU A 238 -10.03 15.02 12.44
CA GLU A 238 -9.82 16.37 11.90
C GLU A 238 -8.56 16.44 11.02
N ASP A 239 -7.48 15.74 11.38
CA ASP A 239 -6.29 15.66 10.54
C ASP A 239 -6.58 14.95 9.21
N LEU A 240 -7.35 13.86 9.23
CA LEU A 240 -7.74 13.14 8.02
C LEU A 240 -8.67 13.96 7.12
N LEU A 241 -9.62 14.69 7.73
CA LEU A 241 -10.51 15.62 7.02
C LEU A 241 -9.71 16.76 6.41
N TYR A 242 -8.72 17.29 7.12
CA TYR A 242 -7.82 18.31 6.57
C TYR A 242 -7.06 17.80 5.35
N ILE A 243 -6.56 16.56 5.35
CA ILE A 243 -5.97 15.97 4.14
C ILE A 243 -7.02 15.90 3.02
N ARG A 244 -8.23 15.43 3.32
CA ARG A 244 -9.28 15.30 2.33
C ARG A 244 -9.70 16.64 1.68
N GLU A 245 -9.60 17.74 2.41
CA GLU A 245 -9.88 19.10 1.90
C GLU A 245 -8.77 19.64 0.98
N ASN A 246 -7.53 19.18 1.16
CA ASN A 246 -6.36 19.70 0.44
C ASN A 246 -5.97 18.87 -0.79
N PHE A 247 -6.55 17.68 -0.96
CA PHE A 247 -6.19 16.73 -2.01
C PHE A 247 -7.41 16.31 -2.84
N ASP A 248 -7.19 15.90 -4.09
CA ASP A 248 -8.23 15.26 -4.90
C ASP A 248 -8.67 13.95 -4.23
N LYS A 249 -9.97 13.87 -3.89
CA LYS A 249 -10.59 12.72 -3.20
C LYS A 249 -10.39 11.39 -3.95
N SER A 250 -10.20 11.43 -5.28
CA SER A 250 -9.93 10.22 -6.08
C SER A 250 -8.48 9.71 -5.95
N ARG A 251 -7.58 10.49 -5.33
CA ARG A 251 -6.14 10.23 -5.26
C ARG A 251 -5.62 9.98 -3.84
N VAL A 252 -6.49 9.84 -2.83
CA VAL A 252 -6.08 9.57 -1.44
C VAL A 252 -6.85 8.38 -0.88
N TYR A 253 -6.13 7.28 -0.65
CA TYR A 253 -6.65 6.06 -0.05
C TYR A 253 -6.37 6.05 1.46
N TYR A 254 -7.21 5.36 2.23
CA TYR A 254 -7.13 5.34 3.70
C TYR A 254 -7.14 3.89 4.22
N ASP A 255 -5.96 3.31 4.45
CA ASP A 255 -5.76 2.03 5.14
C ASP A 255 -5.54 2.27 6.64
N ILE A 256 -6.61 2.68 7.32
CA ILE A 256 -6.57 3.10 8.72
C ILE A 256 -7.37 2.14 9.62
N LEU A 257 -6.92 2.01 10.87
CA LEU A 257 -7.48 1.12 11.89
C LEU A 257 -8.71 1.71 12.58
N GLU A 258 -9.49 0.83 13.20
CA GLU A 258 -10.58 1.23 14.09
C GLU A 258 -10.04 1.72 15.45
N PRO A 259 -10.73 2.64 16.14
CA PRO A 259 -12.06 3.20 15.81
C PRO A 259 -12.05 4.40 14.83
N GLN A 260 -10.90 5.02 14.57
CA GLN A 260 -10.81 6.26 13.77
C GLN A 260 -11.37 6.09 12.36
N ASN A 261 -11.19 4.91 11.75
CA ASN A 261 -11.76 4.60 10.44
C ASN A 261 -13.28 4.77 10.39
N SER A 262 -14.01 4.22 11.38
CA SER A 262 -15.46 4.38 11.46
C SER A 262 -15.89 5.83 11.69
N GLU A 263 -15.15 6.57 12.51
CA GLU A 263 -15.45 7.99 12.79
C GLU A 263 -15.21 8.87 11.57
N PHE A 264 -14.07 8.68 10.89
CA PHE A 264 -13.74 9.36 9.64
C PHE A 264 -14.80 9.10 8.57
N ARG A 265 -15.23 7.84 8.40
CA ARG A 265 -16.27 7.47 7.44
C ARG A 265 -17.61 8.17 7.73
N LYS A 266 -18.01 8.26 9.01
CA LYS A 266 -19.22 9.00 9.39
C LYS A 266 -19.08 10.49 9.04
N ALA A 267 -17.90 11.07 9.28
CA ALA A 267 -17.65 12.48 9.01
C ALA A 267 -17.72 12.82 7.50
N ILE A 268 -17.19 11.96 6.62
CA ILE A 268 -17.19 12.24 5.17
C ILE A 268 -18.53 11.99 4.49
N VAL A 269 -19.45 11.24 5.09
CA VAL A 269 -20.83 11.06 4.60
C VAL A 269 -21.71 12.26 4.96
N ALA A 270 -21.36 12.97 6.04
CA ALA A 270 -22.08 14.16 6.48
C ALA A 270 -21.72 15.43 5.69
N GLN A 271 -20.71 15.38 4.80
CA GLN A 271 -20.23 16.48 3.96
C GLN A 271 -20.69 16.33 2.51
#